data_AF-A0A2I8EUR4-F1
#
_entry.id   AF-A0A2I8EUR4-F1
#
_cell.length_a   1.000
_cell.length_b   1.000
_cell.length_c   1.000
_cell.angle_alpha   90.00
_cell.angle_beta   90.00
_cell.angle_gamma   90.00
#
_symmetry.space_group_name_H-M   'P 1'
#
loop_
_entity.id
_entity.type
_entity.pdbx_description
1 polymer ?
#
loop_
_entity_poly.entity_id
_entity_poly.type
_entity_poly.pdbx_seq_one_letter_code
_entity_poly.pdbx_strand_id
1 'polypeptide(L)' 'MDIIDLARESGLTVILDGRIGREEYHSVCGSISALSRFAESVCQYAASPDDCAPCATQRSLQSETSSVDGMSRASVN' A
#
# COMPACT_ATOMS: atom_id res chain seq x y z
N MET A 1 1.55 5.37 16.08
CA MET A 1 0.80 4.51 15.16
C MET A 1 0.50 3.20 15.85
N ASP A 2 -0.73 2.96 16.29
CA ASP A 2 -1.13 1.64 16.77
C ASP A 2 -1.87 0.92 15.64
N ILE A 3 -1.29 -0.18 15.18
CA ILE A 3 -1.85 -1.00 14.09
C ILE A 3 -3.20 -1.62 14.49
N ILE A 4 -3.42 -1.84 15.79
CA ILE A 4 -4.65 -2.42 16.31
C ILE A 4 -5.80 -1.43 16.21
N ASP A 5 -5.54 -0.14 16.46
CA ASP A 5 -6.57 0.89 16.35
C ASP A 5 -6.95 1.13 14.88
N LEU A 6 -5.98 1.12 13.96
CA LEU A 6 -6.29 1.16 12.52
C LEU A 6 -7.15 -0.01 12.07
N ALA A 7 -6.88 -1.21 12.57
CA ALA A 7 -7.69 -2.38 12.26
C ALA A 7 -9.14 -2.16 12.71
N ARG A 8 -9.35 -1.64 13.92
CA ARG A 8 -10.68 -1.31 14.47
C ARG A 8 -11.39 -0.24 13.66
N GLU A 9 -10.71 0.86 13.32
CA GLU A 9 -11.26 1.96 12.51
C GLU A 9 -11.66 1.49 11.11
N SER A 10 -10.92 0.53 10.55
CA SER A 10 -11.21 -0.08 9.25
C SER A 10 -12.40 -1.05 9.28
N GLY A 11 -12.94 -1.32 10.47
CA GLY A 11 -14.06 -2.24 10.69
C GLY A 11 -13.64 -3.70 10.86
N LEU A 12 -12.37 -3.96 11.18
CA LEU A 12 -11.90 -5.30 11.56
C LEU A 12 -12.12 -5.54 13.06
N THR A 13 -12.49 -6.76 13.40
CA THR A 13 -12.60 -7.23 14.79
C THR A 13 -11.24 -7.71 15.25
N VAL A 14 -10.73 -7.14 16.35
CA VAL A 14 -9.46 -7.56 16.96
C VAL A 14 -9.75 -8.32 18.25
N ILE A 15 -9.26 -9.56 18.34
CA ILE A 15 -9.47 -10.47 19.47
C ILE A 15 -8.11 -10.76 20.10
N LEU A 16 -8.00 -10.67 21.43
CA LEU A 16 -6.81 -11.12 22.16
C LEU A 16 -6.92 -12.63 22.41
N ASP A 17 -6.09 -13.41 21.74
CA ASP A 17 -6.06 -14.88 21.88
C ASP A 17 -5.29 -15.33 23.12
N GLY A 18 -4.27 -14.56 23.52
CA GLY A 18 -3.48 -14.90 24.69
C GLY A 18 -2.34 -13.92 24.95
N ARG A 19 -1.79 -14.00 26.16
CA ARG A 19 -0.59 -13.25 26.56
C ARG A 19 0.43 -14.22 27.10
N ILE A 20 1.63 -14.21 26.52
CA ILE A 20 2.75 -15.04 27.00
C ILE A 20 3.87 -14.08 27.42
N GLY A 21 4.10 -14.00 28.74
CA GLY A 21 5.05 -13.04 29.29
C GLY A 21 4.59 -11.60 29.05
N ARG A 22 5.33 -10.87 28.20
CA ARG A 22 5.02 -9.49 27.80
C ARG A 22 4.43 -9.38 26.39
N GLU A 23 4.33 -10.50 25.68
CA GLU A 23 3.84 -10.52 24.31
C GLU A 23 2.34 -10.84 24.29
N GLU A 24 1.61 -10.08 23.48
CA GLU A 24 0.18 -10.25 23.27
C GLU A 24 -0.07 -10.80 21.87
N TYR A 25 -0.89 -11.83 21.77
CA TYR A 25 -1.26 -12.45 20.50
C TYR A 25 -2.69 -12.05 20.16
N HIS A 26 -2.84 -11.42 19.01
CA HIS A 26 -4.13 -10.92 18.54
C HIS A 26 -4.50 -11.52 17.19
N SER A 27 -5.75 -11.97 17.07
CA SER A 27 -6.38 -12.33 15.81
C SER A 27 -7.20 -11.16 15.28
N VAL A 28 -7.10 -10.93 13.97
CA VAL A 28 -7.86 -9.89 13.28
C VAL A 28 -8.79 -10.55 12.28
N CYS A 29 -10.09 -10.31 12.42
CA CYS A 29 -11.14 -10.95 11.62
C CYS A 29 -12.06 -9.90 10.98
N GLY A 30 -12.54 -10.15 9.77
CA GLY A 30 -13.49 -9.27 9.10
C GLY A 30 -13.65 -9.59 7.62
N SER A 31 -14.41 -8.76 6.93
CA SER A 31 -14.60 -8.89 5.48
C SER A 31 -13.37 -8.41 4.70
N ILE A 32 -13.19 -8.92 3.48
CA ILE A 32 -12.10 -8.48 2.59
C ILE A 32 -12.15 -6.97 2.32
N SER A 33 -13.34 -6.38 2.22
CA SER A 33 -13.49 -4.92 2.06
C SER A 33 -12.92 -4.11 3.23
N ALA A 34 -13.05 -4.62 4.47
CA ALA A 34 -12.44 -3.99 5.65
C ALA A 34 -10.92 -4.14 5.64
N LEU A 35 -10.41 -5.28 5.17
CA LEU A 35 -8.97 -5.50 4.97
C LEU A 35 -8.40 -4.53 3.91
N SER A 36 -9.13 -4.28 2.81
CA SER A 36 -8.71 -3.31 1.80
C SER A 36 -8.63 -1.88 2.36
N ARG A 37 -9.62 -1.46 3.16
CA ARG A 37 -9.59 -0.16 3.84
C ARG A 37 -8.43 -0.04 4.82
N PHE A 38 -8.17 -1.10 5.58
CA PHE A 38 -7.04 -1.16 6.49
C PHE A 38 -5.70 -1.00 5.76
N ALA A 39 -5.50 -1.71 4.63
CA ALA A 39 -4.31 -1.56 3.82
C ALA A 39 -4.15 -0.12 3.30
N GLU A 40 -5.25 0.51 2.88
CA GLU A 40 -5.25 1.91 2.44
C GLU A 40 -4.85 2.86 3.57
N SER A 41 -5.43 2.72 4.76
CA SER A 41 -5.08 3.52 5.94
C SER A 41 -3.63 3.35 6.37
N VAL A 42 -3.10 2.11 6.33
CA VAL A 42 -1.69 1.83 6.61
C VAL A 42 -0.78 2.50 5.57
N CYS A 43 -1.13 2.42 4.28
CA CYS A 43 -0.38 3.08 3.22
C CYS A 43 -0.42 4.61 3.34
N GLN A 44 -1.57 5.21 3.67
CA GLN A 44 -1.69 6.66 3.86
C GLN A 44 -0.82 7.15 5.01
N TYR A 45 -0.81 6.44 6.14
CA TYR A 45 0.03 6.79 7.28
C TYR A 45 1.53 6.59 6.99
N ALA A 46 1.89 5.55 6.24
CA ALA A 46 3.26 5.35 5.79
C ALA A 46 3.70 6.39 4.74
N ALA A 47 2.74 6.95 3.99
CA ALA A 47 2.96 7.94 2.94
C ALA A 47 2.83 9.40 3.43
N SER A 48 2.59 9.65 4.71
CA SER A 48 2.81 10.97 5.34
C SER A 48 4.25 11.04 5.90
N PRO A 49 5.24 11.53 5.12
CA PRO A 49 6.64 11.56 5.51
C PRO A 49 7.01 12.76 6.38
N ASP A 50 6.19 13.14 7.37
CA ASP A 50 6.66 14.11 8.39
C ASP A 50 7.56 13.44 9.45
N ASP A 51 7.66 12.10 9.44
CA ASP A 51 8.74 11.38 10.13
C ASP A 51 9.35 10.29 9.20
N CYS A 52 10.36 10.74 8.46
CA CYS A 52 11.52 10.01 7.92
C CYS A 52 11.37 8.94 6.81
N ALA A 53 11.58 9.45 5.57
CA ALA A 53 12.30 8.91 4.40
C ALA A 53 11.70 7.75 3.54
N PRO A 54 11.64 7.94 2.19
CA PRO A 54 11.11 6.98 1.24
C PRO A 54 12.22 6.09 0.65
N CYS A 55 11.97 4.79 0.49
CA CYS A 55 12.53 4.06 -0.65
C CYS A 55 11.75 2.77 -0.94
N ALA A 56 11.56 2.54 -2.25
CA ALA A 56 11.19 1.31 -2.93
C ALA A 56 9.70 1.08 -3.26
N THR A 57 9.40 1.49 -4.50
CA THR A 57 8.63 0.74 -5.51
C THR A 57 7.13 1.00 -5.53
N GLN A 58 6.79 2.22 -5.93
CA GLN A 58 5.60 2.43 -6.74
C GLN A 58 5.74 1.61 -8.04
N ARG A 59 4.84 0.64 -8.18
CA ARG A 59 4.57 -0.18 -9.35
C ARG A 59 4.55 0.70 -10.61
N SER A 60 5.55 0.53 -11.50
CA SER A 60 5.63 1.22 -12.79
C SER A 60 4.32 1.09 -13.56
N LEU A 61 3.76 2.26 -13.83
CA LEU A 61 2.65 2.48 -14.74
C LEU A 61 3.05 2.07 -16.17
N GLN A 62 2.11 1.35 -16.80
CA GLN A 62 1.54 1.67 -18.12
C GLN A 62 2.47 1.54 -19.34
N SER A 63 2.22 0.45 -20.07
CA SER A 63 1.81 0.47 -21.48
C SER A 63 2.20 1.70 -22.31
N GLU A 64 3.20 1.54 -23.17
CA GLU A 64 3.26 2.28 -24.43
C GLU A 64 3.20 1.27 -25.57
N THR A 65 2.00 1.15 -26.11
CA THR A 65 1.69 0.49 -27.37
C THR A 65 2.15 1.38 -28.53
N SER A 66 2.77 0.76 -29.53
CA SER A 66 2.62 1.07 -30.97
C SER A 66 2.64 2.53 -31.42
N SER A 67 3.69 2.94 -32.14
CA SER A 67 3.56 3.38 -33.54
C SER A 67 4.92 3.86 -34.02
N VAL A 68 5.60 3.06 -34.85
CA VAL A 68 6.68 3.56 -35.69
C VAL A 68 6.06 4.09 -36.98
N ASP A 69 5.34 5.20 -36.87
CA ASP A 69 4.92 5.98 -38.03
C ASP A 69 6.10 6.84 -38.48
N GLY A 70 6.53 6.58 -39.71
CA GLY A 70 7.69 7.22 -40.30
C GLY A 70 7.51 8.72 -40.55
N MET A 71 8.62 9.44 -40.59
CA MET A 71 8.75 10.56 -41.52
C MET A 71 10.22 10.93 -41.77
N SER A 72 10.60 10.80 -43.04
CA SER A 72 11.52 11.63 -43.81
C SER A 72 12.70 12.32 -43.13
N ARG A 73 13.91 12.04 -43.65
CA ARG A 73 14.89 13.10 -43.93
C ARG A 73 15.58 12.82 -45.26
N ALA A 74 15.18 13.56 -46.29
CA ALA A 74 16.05 13.84 -47.42
C ALA A 74 17.31 14.51 -46.88
N SER A 75 18.49 13.99 -47.22
CA SER A 75 19.75 14.72 -47.04
C SER A 75 20.46 14.73 -48.38
N VAL A 76 20.37 15.90 -49.01
CA VAL A 76 21.23 16.37 -50.09
C VAL A 76 22.56 16.76 -49.44
N ASN A 77 23.64 16.11 -49.83
CA ASN A 77 24.93 16.71 -50.22
C ASN A 77 25.95 15.63 -50.56
#